data_AF-A0A945GZT1-F1
#
_entry.id   AF-A0A945GZT1-F1
#
_cell.length_a   1.000
_cell.length_b   1.000
_cell.length_c   1.000
_cell.angle_alpha   90.00
_cell.angle_beta   90.00
_cell.angle_gamma   90.00
#
_symmetry.space_group_name_H-M   'P 1'
#
loop_
_entity.id
_entity.type
_entity.pdbx_description
1 polymer ?
#
loop_
_entity_poly.entity_id
_entity_poly.type
_entity_poly.pdbx_seq_one_letter_code
_entity_poly.pdbx_strand_id
1 'polypeptide(L)'
;MTDKKVRELETQKQKRFSLLKKKEAAKAKNTFLSPHKRFQEILKNILPHIGTDEEKVIQAEVLLALKLEGIVGENLTKSDTKLIRIIKETILVDANKKEEALLVAERLRR
;
A
#
# COMPACT_ATOMS: atom_id res chain seq x y z
N MET A 1 46.50 25.52 12.57
CA MET A 1 45.69 24.84 11.53
C MET A 1 44.40 24.22 12.11
N THR A 2 43.78 24.85 13.10
CA THR A 2 42.79 24.20 13.98
C THR A 2 41.36 24.69 13.74
N ASP A 3 41.19 25.96 13.38
CA ASP A 3 39.87 26.61 13.21
C ASP A 3 39.04 26.08 12.02
N LYS A 4 39.68 25.86 10.87
CA LYS A 4 38.99 25.43 9.64
C LYS A 4 38.35 24.05 9.79
N LYS A 5 39.03 23.16 10.49
CA LYS A 5 38.60 21.77 10.73
C LYS A 5 37.44 21.69 11.72
N VAL A 6 37.43 22.59 12.71
CA VAL A 6 36.33 22.71 13.69
C VAL A 6 35.05 23.23 13.01
N ARG A 7 35.13 24.29 12.19
CA ARG A 7 33.98 24.80 11.44
C ARG A 7 33.39 23.77 10.47
N GLU A 8 34.24 22.96 9.85
CA GLU A 8 33.81 21.91 8.91
C GLU A 8 33.07 20.77 9.62
N LEU A 9 33.52 20.39 10.82
CA LEU A 9 32.85 19.41 11.68
C LEU A 9 31.48 19.90 12.17
N GLU A 10 31.35 21.17 12.54
CA GLU A 10 30.06 21.76 12.93
C GLU A 10 29.08 21.80 11.76
N THR A 11 29.57 22.15 10.58
CA THR A 11 28.76 22.17 9.34
C THR A 11 28.27 20.76 8.98
N GLN A 12 29.11 19.73 9.13
CA GLN A 12 28.70 18.34 8.92
C GLN A 12 27.67 17.87 9.94
N LYS A 13 27.84 18.23 11.23
CA LYS A 13 26.87 17.90 12.28
C LYS A 13 25.51 18.54 12.01
N GLN A 14 25.47 19.81 11.62
CA GLN A 14 24.24 20.51 11.27
C GLN A 14 23.53 19.89 10.03
N LYS A 15 24.30 19.53 8.99
CA LYS A 15 23.74 18.81 7.82
C LYS A 15 23.18 17.45 8.19
N ARG A 16 23.87 16.68 9.04
CA ARG A 16 23.39 15.36 9.49
C ARG A 16 22.11 15.48 10.31
N PHE A 17 22.03 16.49 11.18
CA PHE A 17 20.84 16.75 12.00
C PHE A 17 19.63 17.19 11.15
N SER A 18 19.84 18.02 10.13
CA SER A 18 18.76 18.42 9.21
C SER A 18 18.26 17.24 8.36
N LEU A 19 19.15 16.33 7.95
CA LEU A 19 18.77 15.09 7.26
C LEU A 19 17.97 14.14 8.15
N LEU A 20 18.34 14.01 9.43
CA LEU A 20 17.59 13.20 10.40
C LEU A 20 16.18 13.76 10.61
N LYS A 21 16.04 15.07 10.84
CA LYS A 21 14.73 15.73 10.95
C LYS A 21 13.87 15.57 9.70
N LYS A 22 14.45 15.65 8.50
CA LYS A 22 13.72 15.39 7.25
C LYS A 22 13.25 13.94 7.13
N LYS A 23 14.08 12.97 7.53
CA LYS A 23 13.69 11.55 7.55
C LYS A 23 12.59 11.27 8.58
N GLU A 24 12.65 11.87 9.76
CA GLU A 24 11.61 11.76 10.78
C GLU A 24 10.30 12.43 10.34
N ALA A 25 10.37 13.61 9.72
CA ALA A 25 9.20 14.29 9.16
C ALA A 25 8.58 13.52 7.98
N ALA A 26 9.38 12.86 7.14
CA ALA A 26 8.89 11.97 6.10
C ALA A 26 8.23 10.71 6.69
N LYS A 27 8.78 10.15 7.78
CA LYS A 27 8.19 9.03 8.51
C LYS A 27 6.88 9.43 9.21
N ALA A 28 6.80 10.65 9.74
CA ALA A 28 5.61 11.22 10.39
C ALA A 28 4.56 11.77 9.40
N LYS A 29 4.87 11.98 8.12
CA LYS A 29 3.85 12.23 7.09
C LYS A 29 3.09 10.95 6.69
N ASN A 30 3.59 9.78 7.09
CA ASN A 30 2.95 8.49 6.84
C ASN A 30 1.89 8.14 7.91
N THR A 31 1.54 9.11 8.76
CA THR A 31 0.69 8.93 9.94
C THR A 31 -0.78 9.18 9.55
N PHE A 32 -1.58 8.11 9.63
CA PHE A 32 -3.06 8.04 9.63
C PHE A 32 -3.83 8.37 8.34
N LEU A 33 -3.52 7.68 7.24
CA LEU A 33 -4.58 7.35 6.29
C LEU A 33 -5.42 6.22 6.90
N SER A 34 -6.76 6.36 6.92
CA SER A 34 -7.64 5.28 7.34
C SER A 34 -7.38 4.04 6.47
N PRO A 35 -7.59 2.81 6.98
CA PRO A 35 -7.42 1.58 6.21
C PRO A 35 -8.13 1.65 4.85
N HIS A 36 -9.32 2.26 4.83
CA HIS A 36 -10.08 2.51 3.62
C HIS A 36 -9.38 3.45 2.62
N LYS A 37 -8.81 4.58 3.08
CA LYS A 37 -8.07 5.49 2.18
C LYS A 37 -6.81 4.82 1.63
N ARG A 38 -6.07 4.08 2.45
CA ARG A 38 -4.90 3.30 2.00
C ARG A 38 -5.28 2.25 0.97
N PHE A 39 -6.38 1.55 1.20
CA PHE A 39 -6.93 0.59 0.25
C PHE A 39 -7.19 1.25 -1.11
N GLN A 40 -7.92 2.37 -1.12
CA GLN A 40 -8.23 3.10 -2.35
C GLN A 40 -6.99 3.62 -3.08
N GLU A 41 -6.01 4.18 -2.36
CA GLU A 41 -4.77 4.69 -2.96
C GLU A 41 -3.95 3.57 -3.61
N ILE A 42 -3.78 2.44 -2.92
CA ILE A 42 -3.01 1.32 -3.46
C ILE A 42 -3.77 0.69 -4.63
N LEU A 43 -5.08 0.52 -4.52
CA LEU A 43 -5.90 -0.05 -5.59
C LEU A 43 -5.88 0.84 -6.84
N LYS A 44 -5.96 2.16 -6.69
CA LYS A 44 -5.79 3.13 -7.80
C LYS A 44 -4.46 2.95 -8.54
N ASN A 45 -3.38 2.63 -7.82
CA ASN A 45 -2.08 2.40 -8.43
C ASN A 45 -1.99 1.04 -9.13
N ILE A 46 -2.72 0.02 -8.66
CA ILE A 46 -2.69 -1.34 -9.23
C ILE A 46 -3.60 -1.46 -10.46
N LEU A 47 -4.78 -0.82 -10.43
CA LEU A 47 -5.83 -0.94 -11.46
C LEU A 47 -5.33 -0.75 -12.91
N PRO A 48 -4.47 0.25 -13.23
CA PRO A 48 -3.94 0.43 -14.59
C PRO A 48 -3.12 -0.76 -15.10
N HIS A 49 -2.49 -1.54 -14.22
CA HIS A 49 -1.64 -2.66 -14.60
C HIS A 49 -2.40 -3.97 -14.81
N ILE A 50 -3.58 -4.11 -14.20
CA ILE A 50 -4.43 -5.30 -14.32
C ILE A 50 -5.52 -5.15 -15.39
N GLY A 51 -5.74 -3.92 -15.88
CA GLY A 51 -6.71 -3.64 -16.93
C GLY A 51 -8.16 -3.81 -16.45
N THR A 52 -9.02 -4.35 -17.32
CA THR A 52 -10.46 -4.55 -17.10
C THR A 52 -10.85 -5.98 -16.78
N ASP A 53 -9.89 -6.86 -16.53
CA ASP A 53 -10.12 -8.26 -16.19
C ASP A 53 -10.76 -8.37 -14.79
N GLU A 54 -12.05 -8.72 -14.75
CA GLU A 54 -12.86 -8.78 -13.52
C GLU A 54 -12.22 -9.68 -12.45
N GLU A 55 -11.72 -10.85 -12.85
CA GLU A 55 -11.11 -11.79 -11.91
C GLU A 55 -9.84 -11.22 -11.28
N LYS A 56 -9.00 -10.56 -12.07
CA LYS A 56 -7.78 -9.93 -11.56
C LYS A 56 -8.09 -8.74 -10.67
N VAL A 57 -9.11 -7.96 -10.99
CA VAL A 57 -9.59 -6.85 -10.14
C VAL A 57 -10.02 -7.38 -8.78
N ILE A 58 -10.92 -8.36 -8.75
CA ILE A 58 -11.41 -8.94 -7.50
C ILE A 58 -10.27 -9.61 -6.73
N GLN A 59 -9.37 -10.31 -7.41
CA GLN A 59 -8.20 -10.91 -6.77
C GLN A 59 -7.28 -9.86 -6.14
N ALA A 60 -7.05 -8.72 -6.80
CA ALA A 60 -6.25 -7.63 -6.27
C ALA A 60 -6.90 -6.98 -5.05
N GLU A 61 -8.23 -6.78 -5.08
CA GLU A 61 -8.99 -6.25 -3.94
C GLU A 61 -8.91 -7.16 -2.73
N VAL A 62 -9.15 -8.47 -2.91
CA VAL A 62 -9.06 -9.46 -1.83
C VAL A 62 -7.65 -9.49 -1.23
N LEU A 63 -6.63 -9.60 -2.08
CA LEU A 63 -5.24 -9.62 -1.63
C LEU A 63 -4.89 -8.36 -0.83
N LEU A 64 -5.29 -7.19 -1.33
CA LEU A 64 -4.99 -5.91 -0.71
C LEU A 64 -5.70 -5.76 0.64
N ALA A 65 -6.98 -6.12 0.71
CA ALA A 65 -7.75 -6.09 1.96
C ALA A 65 -7.08 -6.98 3.01
N LEU A 66 -6.79 -8.23 2.68
CA LEU A 66 -6.15 -9.17 3.61
C LEU A 66 -4.76 -8.71 4.06
N LYS A 67 -4.00 -8.06 3.18
CA LYS A 67 -2.66 -7.54 3.51
C LYS A 67 -2.73 -6.32 4.41
N LEU A 68 -3.72 -5.44 4.22
CA LEU A 68 -3.92 -4.26 5.07
C LEU A 68 -4.42 -4.64 6.48
N GLU A 69 -5.23 -5.69 6.59
CA GLU A 69 -5.68 -6.25 7.87
C GLU A 69 -4.61 -7.11 8.57
N GLY A 70 -3.48 -7.37 7.91
CA GLY A 70 -2.38 -8.18 8.46
C GLY A 70 -2.66 -9.68 8.51
N ILE A 71 -3.68 -10.15 7.79
CA ILE A 71 -3.99 -11.59 7.67
C ILE A 71 -2.95 -12.28 6.79
N VAL A 72 -2.51 -11.60 5.73
CA VAL A 72 -1.45 -12.07 4.82
C VAL A 72 -0.18 -11.28 5.10
N GLY A 73 0.92 -12.01 5.32
CA GLY A 73 2.24 -11.43 5.61
C GLY A 73 2.90 -10.75 4.41
N GLU A 74 4.18 -10.38 4.59
CA GLU A 74 4.97 -9.78 3.51
C GLU A 74 5.08 -10.71 2.30
N ASN A 75 5.30 -12.00 2.56
CA ASN A 75 5.42 -13.07 1.57
C ASN A 75 4.14 -13.92 1.56
N LEU A 76 3.66 -14.23 0.35
CA LEU A 76 2.51 -15.11 0.18
C LEU A 76 2.89 -16.57 0.44
N THR A 77 2.19 -17.19 1.40
CA THR A 77 2.27 -18.63 1.62
C THR A 77 1.27 -19.38 0.73
N LYS A 78 1.42 -20.70 0.64
CA LYS A 78 0.43 -21.57 -0.03
C LYS A 78 -0.96 -21.47 0.62
N SER A 79 -1.01 -21.33 1.94
CA SER A 79 -2.25 -21.17 2.69
C SER A 79 -2.94 -19.85 2.35
N ASP A 80 -2.18 -18.75 2.26
CA ASP A 80 -2.70 -17.44 1.87
C ASP A 80 -3.28 -17.47 0.45
N THR A 81 -2.55 -18.10 -0.47
CA THR A 81 -2.97 -18.23 -1.87
C THR A 81 -4.29 -19.02 -1.97
N LYS A 82 -4.43 -20.08 -1.16
CA LYS A 82 -5.67 -20.87 -1.08
C LYS A 82 -6.82 -20.03 -0.50
N LEU A 83 -6.57 -19.26 0.56
CA LEU A 83 -7.57 -18.38 1.17
C LEU A 83 -8.06 -17.32 0.19
N ILE A 84 -7.14 -16.61 -0.47
CA ILE A 84 -7.45 -15.60 -1.49
C ILE A 84 -8.31 -16.21 -2.59
N ARG A 85 -7.94 -17.41 -3.07
CA ARG A 85 -8.69 -18.13 -4.10
C ARG A 85 -10.12 -18.45 -3.67
N ILE A 86 -10.32 -18.96 -2.45
CA ILE A 86 -11.66 -19.31 -1.93
C ILE A 86 -12.54 -18.06 -1.84
N ILE A 87 -12.00 -16.95 -1.32
CA ILE A 87 -12.75 -15.69 -1.20
C ILE A 87 -13.10 -15.15 -2.59
N LYS A 88 -12.13 -15.13 -3.52
CA LYS A 88 -12.33 -14.73 -4.91
C LYS A 88 -13.46 -15.55 -5.56
N GLU A 89 -13.40 -16.87 -5.46
CA GLU A 89 -14.41 -17.77 -6.02
C GLU A 89 -15.79 -17.52 -5.39
N THR A 90 -15.85 -17.28 -4.08
CA THR A 90 -17.11 -16.96 -3.38
C THR A 90 -17.74 -15.64 -3.89
N ILE A 91 -16.92 -14.62 -4.15
CA ILE A 91 -17.38 -13.34 -4.70
C ILE A 91 -17.83 -13.51 -6.15
N LEU A 92 -17.10 -14.28 -6.96
CA LEU A 92 -17.42 -14.49 -8.38
C LEU A 92 -18.72 -15.28 -8.60
N VAL A 93 -19.04 -16.23 -7.72
CA VAL A 93 -20.27 -17.03 -7.79
C VAL A 93 -21.50 -16.21 -7.38
N ASP A 94 -21.34 -15.23 -6.50
CA ASP A 94 -22.43 -14.37 -6.02
C ASP A 94 -22.50 -13.09 -6.87
N ALA A 95 -23.47 -13.02 -7.79
CA ALA A 95 -23.60 -11.91 -8.73
C ALA A 95 -23.67 -10.53 -8.04
N ASN A 96 -24.34 -10.44 -6.89
CA ASN A 96 -24.46 -9.19 -6.15
C ASN A 96 -23.11 -8.76 -5.57
N LYS A 97 -22.37 -9.68 -4.95
CA LYS A 97 -21.03 -9.39 -4.42
C LYS A 97 -20.04 -9.05 -5.52
N LYS A 98 -20.15 -9.74 -6.67
CA LYS A 98 -19.33 -9.45 -7.83
C LYS A 98 -19.54 -8.02 -8.31
N GLU A 99 -20.79 -7.60 -8.47
CA GLU A 99 -21.14 -6.24 -8.87
C GLU A 99 -20.64 -5.21 -7.85
N GLU A 100 -20.85 -5.44 -6.55
CA GLU A 100 -20.37 -4.56 -5.48
C GLU A 100 -18.85 -4.36 -5.51
N ALA A 101 -18.09 -5.45 -5.70
CA ALA A 101 -16.62 -5.39 -5.80
C ALA A 101 -16.19 -4.56 -7.02
N LEU A 102 -16.75 -4.86 -8.20
CA LEU A 102 -16.40 -4.16 -9.44
C LEU A 102 -16.76 -2.67 -9.41
N LEU A 103 -17.86 -2.29 -8.74
CA LEU A 103 -18.25 -0.89 -8.57
C LEU A 103 -17.18 -0.07 -7.82
N VAL A 104 -16.45 -0.66 -6.89
CA VAL A 104 -15.35 0.02 -6.19
C VAL A 104 -14.23 0.33 -7.19
N ALA A 105 -13.80 -0.66 -7.97
CA ALA A 105 -12.79 -0.48 -9.01
C ALA A 105 -13.21 0.55 -10.07
N GLU A 106 -14.46 0.53 -10.53
CA GLU A 106 -14.98 1.49 -11.50
C GLU A 106 -14.95 2.93 -10.98
N ARG A 107 -15.35 3.15 -9.72
CA ARG A 107 -15.31 4.49 -9.09
C ARG A 107 -13.89 5.04 -9.00
N LEU A 108 -12.90 4.16 -8.84
CA LEU A 108 -11.49 4.55 -8.70
C LEU A 108 -10.80 4.79 -10.05
N ARG A 109 -11.35 4.29 -11.16
CA ARG A 109 -10.84 4.53 -12.53
C ARG A 109 -11.27 5.88 -13.13
N ARG A 110 -12.31 6.51 -12.58
CA ARG A 110 -12.78 7.85 -12.99
C ARG A 110 -11.87 8.94 -12.43
#